data_AF-A0A853JBL7-F1
#
_entry.id   AF-A0A853JBL7-F1
#
_cell.length_a   1.000
_cell.length_b   1.000
_cell.length_c   1.000
_cell.angle_alpha   90.00
_cell.angle_beta   90.00
_cell.angle_gamma   90.00
#
_symmetry.space_group_name_H-M   'P 1'
#
loop_
_entity.id
_entity.type
_entity.pdbx_description
1 polymer ?
#
loop_
_entity_poly.entity_id
_entity_poly.type
_entity_poly.pdbx_seq_one_letter_code
_entity_poly.pdbx_strand_id
1 'polypeptide(L)'
;MQPGIVGGLLLAVAVGVLLPLQALINARLGHATQGPLFASFASFLVGTLVLGAALIATRTPWPSTQMLGAQPPWVWLGGAIGALYVLSATVLVPRIGAAALICLVVFGQVAGSLLFDHYGVLNAARPVDPWRLAGAVLVALGAAMVVRPGQAG
;
A
#
# COMPACT_ATOMS: atom_id res chain seq x y z
N MET A 1 10.38 -25.17 7.15
CA MET A 1 9.68 -23.88 7.37
C MET A 1 8.38 -24.20 8.08
N GLN A 2 8.00 -23.47 9.13
CA GLN A 2 6.71 -23.71 9.81
C GLN A 2 5.57 -23.56 8.79
N PRO A 3 4.60 -24.49 8.72
CA PRO A 3 3.54 -24.48 7.70
C PRO A 3 2.72 -23.17 7.66
N GLY A 4 2.66 -22.42 8.76
CA GLY A 4 2.05 -21.09 8.82
C GLY A 4 2.77 -20.00 7.99
N ILE A 5 4.09 -20.11 7.79
CA ILE A 5 4.87 -19.12 7.02
C ILE A 5 4.51 -19.21 5.54
N VAL A 6 4.44 -20.43 4.99
CA VAL A 6 4.10 -20.62 3.58
C VAL A 6 2.69 -20.12 3.29
N GLY A 7 1.73 -20.42 4.18
CA GLY A 7 0.37 -19.88 4.07
C GLY A 7 0.31 -18.35 4.07
N GLY A 8 1.08 -17.70 4.96
CA GLY A 8 1.19 -16.23 5.00
C GLY A 8 1.80 -15.63 3.73
N LEU A 9 2.83 -16.27 3.16
CA LEU A 9 3.45 -15.83 1.90
C LEU A 9 2.45 -15.92 0.74
N LEU A 10 1.71 -17.03 0.63
CA LEU A 10 0.69 -17.20 -0.41
C LEU A 10 -0.44 -16.17 -0.28
N LEU A 11 -0.88 -15.89 0.96
CA LEU A 11 -1.87 -14.85 1.20
C LEU A 11 -1.37 -13.46 0.80
N ALA A 12 -0.12 -13.12 1.11
CA ALA A 12 0.47 -11.85 0.71
C ALA A 12 0.51 -11.69 -0.82
N VAL A 13 0.86 -12.75 -1.55
CA VAL A 13 0.81 -12.75 -3.02
C VAL A 13 -0.62 -12.57 -3.52
N ALA A 14 -1.58 -13.30 -2.96
CA ALA A 14 -2.99 -13.21 -3.34
C ALA A 14 -3.55 -11.79 -3.14
N VAL A 15 -3.24 -11.15 -1.99
CA VAL A 15 -3.62 -9.76 -1.73
C VAL A 15 -2.92 -8.80 -2.70
N GLY A 16 -1.66 -9.05 -3.03
CA GLY A 16 -0.91 -8.25 -4.01
C GLY A 16 -1.56 -8.21 -5.40
N VAL A 17 -2.18 -9.30 -5.84
CA VAL A 17 -2.92 -9.38 -7.11
C VAL A 17 -4.16 -8.48 -7.12
N LEU A 18 -4.75 -8.20 -5.96
CA LEU A 18 -5.95 -7.35 -5.85
C LEU A 18 -5.64 -5.85 -5.94
N LEU A 19 -4.41 -5.43 -5.65
CA LEU A 19 -4.03 -4.02 -5.68
C LEU A 19 -4.16 -3.37 -7.08
N PRO A 20 -3.71 -3.98 -8.19
CA PRO A 20 -3.98 -3.44 -9.53
C PRO A 20 -5.48 -3.34 -9.83
N LEU A 21 -6.26 -4.34 -9.43
CA LEU A 21 -7.70 -4.32 -9.62
C LEU A 21 -8.36 -3.15 -8.88
N GLN A 22 -7.97 -2.91 -7.63
CA GLN A 22 -8.44 -1.73 -6.86
C GLN A 22 -8.08 -0.43 -7.58
N ALA A 23 -6.85 -0.29 -8.06
CA ALA A 23 -6.39 0.91 -8.74
C ALA A 23 -7.18 1.17 -10.04
N LEU A 24 -7.49 0.12 -10.80
CA LEU A 24 -8.33 0.19 -12.01
C LEU A 24 -9.79 0.54 -11.69
N ILE A 25 -10.38 -0.07 -10.66
CA ILE A 25 -11.76 0.22 -10.22
C ILE A 25 -11.87 1.69 -9.80
N ASN A 26 -10.93 2.19 -9.00
CA ASN A 26 -10.96 3.57 -8.54
C ASN A 26 -10.72 4.56 -9.68
N ALA A 27 -9.81 4.27 -10.62
CA ALA A 27 -9.61 5.07 -11.81
C ALA A 27 -10.91 5.17 -12.65
N ARG A 28 -11.59 4.03 -12.86
CA ARG A 28 -12.88 4.00 -13.56
C ARG A 28 -13.95 4.81 -12.85
N LEU A 29 -14.06 4.67 -11.52
CA LEU A 29 -14.99 5.46 -10.72
C LEU A 29 -14.65 6.95 -10.81
N GLY A 30 -13.38 7.31 -10.69
CA GLY A 30 -12.91 8.70 -10.80
C GLY A 30 -13.23 9.34 -12.14
N HIS A 31 -13.12 8.59 -13.23
CA HIS A 31 -13.58 9.02 -14.55
C HIS A 31 -15.11 9.16 -14.61
N ALA A 32 -15.86 8.17 -14.10
CA ALA A 32 -17.33 8.21 -14.13
C ALA A 32 -17.90 9.38 -13.30
N THR A 33 -17.26 9.75 -12.20
CA THR A 33 -17.71 10.82 -11.30
C THR A 33 -16.98 12.14 -11.53
N GLN A 34 -16.12 12.23 -12.56
CA GLN A 34 -15.30 13.42 -12.87
C GLN A 34 -14.49 13.94 -11.67
N GLY A 35 -14.03 13.02 -10.80
CA GLY A 35 -13.49 13.37 -9.49
C GLY A 35 -12.66 12.26 -8.86
N PRO A 36 -11.32 12.24 -9.00
CA PRO A 36 -10.46 11.21 -8.39
C PRO A 36 -10.50 11.27 -6.85
N LEU A 37 -10.74 12.45 -6.27
CA LEU A 37 -10.92 12.62 -4.84
C LEU A 37 -12.16 11.87 -4.33
N PHE A 38 -13.30 12.02 -5.02
CA PHE A 38 -14.53 11.32 -4.66
C PHE A 38 -14.36 9.81 -4.75
N ALA A 39 -13.75 9.31 -5.83
CA ALA A 39 -13.50 7.88 -6.00
C ALA A 39 -12.62 7.29 -4.88
N SER A 40 -11.59 8.04 -4.46
CA SER A 40 -10.71 7.65 -3.37
C SER A 40 -11.42 7.67 -2.02
N PHE A 41 -12.23 8.69 -1.76
CA PHE A 41 -13.08 8.77 -0.57
C PHE A 41 -14.07 7.60 -0.50
N ALA A 42 -14.76 7.30 -1.61
CA ALA A 42 -15.70 6.19 -1.68
C ALA A 42 -14.99 4.84 -1.45
N SER A 43 -13.80 4.64 -2.02
CA SER A 43 -12.97 3.46 -1.79
C SER A 43 -12.62 3.28 -0.30
N PHE A 44 -12.20 4.37 0.36
CA PHE A 44 -11.93 4.36 1.80
C PHE A 44 -13.17 4.11 2.65
N LEU A 45 -14.32 4.70 2.27
CA LEU A 45 -15.58 4.49 2.96
C LEU A 45 -16.00 3.02 2.89
N VAL A 46 -15.99 2.43 1.70
CA VAL A 46 -16.32 1.00 1.52
C VAL A 46 -15.35 0.12 2.31
N GLY A 47 -14.04 0.38 2.24
CA GLY A 47 -13.04 -0.35 3.02
C GLY A 47 -13.27 -0.25 4.53
N THR A 48 -13.60 0.95 5.02
CA THR A 48 -13.90 1.19 6.44
C THR A 48 -15.17 0.44 6.87
N LEU A 49 -16.21 0.43 6.05
CA LEU A 49 -17.45 -0.31 6.33
C LEU A 49 -17.20 -1.83 6.36
N VAL A 50 -16.39 -2.36 5.44
CA VAL A 50 -16.02 -3.78 5.42
C VAL A 50 -15.22 -4.14 6.67
N LEU A 51 -14.25 -3.31 7.07
CA LEU A 51 -13.49 -3.52 8.31
C LEU A 51 -14.39 -3.42 9.56
N GLY A 52 -15.31 -2.45 9.59
CA GLY A 52 -16.28 -2.31 10.67
C GLY A 52 -17.19 -3.54 10.80
N ALA A 53 -17.70 -4.05 9.68
CA ALA A 53 -18.49 -5.28 9.66
C ALA A 53 -17.67 -6.49 10.13
N ALA A 54 -16.39 -6.59 9.73
CA ALA A 54 -15.50 -7.65 10.19
C ALA A 54 -15.24 -7.58 11.71
N LEU A 55 -15.05 -6.38 12.28
CA LEU A 55 -14.91 -6.20 13.73
C LEU A 55 -16.15 -6.69 14.48
N ILE A 56 -17.35 -6.39 13.97
CA ILE A 56 -18.62 -6.87 14.54
C ILE A 56 -18.72 -8.40 14.43
N ALA A 57 -18.47 -8.95 13.24
CA ALA A 57 -18.58 -10.39 12.98
C ALA A 57 -17.61 -11.22 13.83
N THR A 58 -16.40 -10.70 14.05
CA THR A 58 -15.37 -11.34 14.88
C THR A 58 -15.51 -11.03 16.37
N ARG A 59 -16.47 -10.17 16.76
CA ARG A 59 -16.64 -9.67 18.13
C ARG A 59 -15.35 -9.10 18.70
N THR A 60 -14.58 -8.40 17.86
CA THR A 60 -13.32 -7.78 18.30
C THR A 60 -13.63 -6.69 19.32
N PRO A 61 -13.03 -6.73 20.53
CA PRO A 61 -13.28 -5.73 21.56
C PRO A 61 -12.74 -4.37 21.14
N TRP A 62 -13.51 -3.31 21.41
CA TRP A 62 -13.05 -1.95 21.16
C TRP A 62 -11.97 -1.57 22.18
N PRO A 63 -10.89 -0.91 21.74
CA PRO A 63 -9.87 -0.39 22.65
C PRO A 63 -10.47 0.72 23.52
N SER A 64 -10.01 0.83 24.77
CA SER A 64 -10.46 1.90 25.67
C SER A 64 -9.95 3.27 25.19
N THR A 65 -10.68 4.34 25.52
CA THR A 65 -10.26 5.72 25.20
C THR A 65 -8.89 6.06 25.79
N GLN A 66 -8.57 5.51 26.96
CA GLN A 66 -7.25 5.65 27.58
C GLN A 66 -6.16 4.97 26.74
N MET A 67 -6.40 3.76 26.22
CA MET A 67 -5.44 3.07 25.35
C MET A 67 -5.19 3.85 24.06
N LEU A 68 -6.24 4.44 23.48
CA LEU A 68 -6.13 5.26 22.26
C LEU A 68 -5.39 6.57 22.53
N GLY A 69 -5.71 7.25 23.64
CA GLY A 69 -5.07 8.50 24.04
C GLY A 69 -3.61 8.36 24.48
N ALA A 70 -3.19 7.14 24.87
CA ALA A 70 -1.79 6.85 25.20
C ALA A 70 -0.90 6.67 23.96
N GLN A 71 -1.46 6.53 22.76
CA GLN A 71 -0.67 6.39 21.54
C GLN A 71 -0.12 7.75 21.07
N PRO A 72 1.10 7.78 20.52
CA PRO A 72 1.64 9.01 20.00
C PRO A 72 0.83 9.49 18.77
N PRO A 73 0.59 10.81 18.62
CA PRO A 73 -0.34 11.32 17.61
C PRO A 73 -0.02 10.92 16.16
N TRP A 74 1.25 10.69 15.83
CA TRP A 74 1.68 10.32 14.48
C TRP A 74 1.21 8.93 14.04
N VAL A 75 0.83 8.03 14.96
CA VAL A 75 0.30 6.68 14.60
C VAL A 75 -0.97 6.81 13.75
N TRP A 76 -1.75 7.86 13.98
CA TRP A 76 -2.99 8.14 13.25
C TRP A 76 -2.74 8.61 11.81
N LEU A 77 -1.51 8.97 11.45
CA LEU A 77 -1.16 9.35 10.08
C LEU A 77 -1.17 8.17 9.11
N GLY A 78 -1.15 6.92 9.59
CA GLY A 78 -1.22 5.74 8.73
C GLY A 78 -2.43 5.75 7.79
N GLY A 79 -3.60 6.15 8.29
CA GLY A 79 -4.80 6.30 7.47
C GLY A 79 -4.68 7.40 6.41
N ALA A 80 -4.07 8.54 6.77
CA ALA A 80 -3.83 9.65 5.85
C ALA A 80 -2.85 9.27 4.73
N ILE A 81 -1.77 8.54 5.06
CA ILE A 81 -0.80 8.03 4.08
C ILE A 81 -1.49 7.06 3.12
N GLY A 82 -2.34 6.16 3.62
CA GLY A 82 -3.14 5.27 2.78
C GLY A 82 -4.09 6.02 1.84
N ALA A 83 -4.77 7.06 2.35
CA ALA A 83 -5.67 7.89 1.55
C ALA A 83 -4.92 8.62 0.43
N LEU A 84 -3.75 9.18 0.73
CA LEU A 84 -2.87 9.80 -0.26
C LEU A 84 -2.39 8.80 -1.30
N TYR A 85 -2.05 7.57 -0.90
CA TYR A 85 -1.67 6.50 -1.82
C TYR A 85 -2.80 6.17 -2.79
N VAL A 86 -4.02 5.93 -2.30
CA VAL A 86 -5.17 5.59 -3.16
C VAL A 86 -5.55 6.75 -4.08
N LEU A 87 -5.49 7.99 -3.59
CA LEU A 87 -5.70 9.18 -4.42
C LEU A 87 -4.66 9.29 -5.53
N SER A 88 -3.39 9.16 -5.18
CA SER A 88 -2.29 9.21 -6.14
C SER A 88 -2.44 8.09 -7.18
N ALA A 89 -2.79 6.88 -6.75
CA ALA A 89 -3.05 5.75 -7.64
C ALA A 89 -4.19 6.05 -8.62
N THR A 90 -5.31 6.57 -8.12
CA THR A 90 -6.49 6.92 -8.93
C THR A 90 -6.15 7.98 -9.99
N VAL A 91 -5.29 8.95 -9.65
CA VAL A 91 -4.84 10.00 -10.57
C VAL A 91 -3.82 9.49 -11.59
N LEU A 92 -2.91 8.60 -11.17
CA LEU A 92 -1.76 8.19 -11.98
C LEU A 92 -2.07 6.99 -12.88
N VAL A 93 -2.97 6.08 -12.48
CA VAL A 93 -3.31 4.88 -13.30
C VAL A 93 -3.69 5.24 -14.74
N PRO A 94 -4.56 6.23 -15.02
CA PRO A 94 -4.90 6.60 -16.39
C PRO A 94 -3.73 7.20 -17.19
N ARG A 95 -2.70 7.71 -16.51
CA ARG A 95 -1.57 8.43 -17.15
C ARG A 95 -0.39 7.52 -17.46
N ILE A 96 -0.06 6.61 -16.55
CA ILE A 96 1.13 5.75 -16.65
C ILE A 96 0.80 4.25 -16.65
N GLY A 97 -0.47 3.89 -16.45
CA GLY A 97 -0.91 2.50 -16.36
C GLY A 97 -0.73 1.90 -14.95
N ALA A 98 -1.55 0.91 -14.62
CA ALA A 98 -1.53 0.24 -13.31
C ALA A 98 -0.22 -0.52 -13.06
N ALA A 99 0.32 -1.21 -14.07
CA ALA A 99 1.55 -1.98 -13.94
C ALA A 99 2.77 -1.10 -13.59
N ALA A 100 2.94 0.01 -14.31
CA ALA A 100 4.02 0.98 -14.05
C ALA A 100 3.90 1.59 -12.65
N LEU A 101 2.70 2.02 -12.25
CA LEU A 101 2.43 2.56 -10.92
C LEU A 101 2.85 1.56 -9.82
N ILE A 102 2.41 0.30 -9.92
CA ILE A 102 2.69 -0.71 -8.89
C ILE A 102 4.19 -0.97 -8.79
N CYS A 103 4.89 -1.08 -9.92
CA CYS A 103 6.33 -1.31 -9.89
C CYS A 103 7.09 -0.15 -9.23
N LEU A 104 6.72 1.10 -9.53
CA LEU A 104 7.31 2.28 -8.91
C LEU A 104 6.99 2.37 -7.41
N VAL A 105 5.76 2.01 -7.02
CA VAL A 105 5.34 1.95 -5.61
C VAL A 105 6.13 0.89 -4.86
N VAL A 106 6.25 -0.32 -5.41
CA VAL A 106 7.02 -1.41 -4.77
C VAL A 106 8.49 -1.03 -4.65
N PHE A 107 9.08 -0.40 -5.67
CA PHE A 107 10.42 0.16 -5.57
C PHE A 107 10.56 1.17 -4.42
N GLY A 108 9.65 2.15 -4.34
CA GLY A 108 9.63 3.14 -3.28
C GLY A 108 9.43 2.52 -1.88
N GLN A 109 8.60 1.50 -1.76
CA GLN A 109 8.38 0.75 -0.51
C GLN A 109 9.65 0.00 -0.07
N VAL A 110 10.34 -0.66 -1.00
CA VAL A 110 11.58 -1.40 -0.70
C VAL A 110 12.69 -0.43 -0.29
N ALA A 111 12.93 0.62 -1.08
CA ALA A 111 13.91 1.67 -0.79
C ALA A 111 13.60 2.37 0.54
N GLY A 112 12.33 2.72 0.77
CA GLY A 112 11.86 3.31 2.02
C GLY A 112 12.13 2.39 3.22
N SER A 113 11.82 1.09 3.13
CA SER A 113 12.08 0.15 4.22
C SER A 113 13.57 0.06 4.58
N LEU A 114 14.46 0.10 3.59
CA LEU A 114 15.91 0.10 3.82
C LEU A 114 16.34 1.36 4.58
N LEU A 115 15.83 2.53 4.17
CA LEU A 115 16.11 3.79 4.84
C LEU A 115 15.56 3.81 6.28
N PHE A 116 14.30 3.40 6.46
CA PHE A 116 13.65 3.42 7.77
C PHE A 116 14.30 2.44 8.75
N ASP A 117 14.70 1.26 8.28
CA ASP A 117 15.43 0.30 9.10
C ASP A 117 16.85 0.78 9.41
N HIS A 118 17.53 1.42 8.45
CA HIS A 118 18.88 1.93 8.64
C HIS A 118 18.93 3.03 9.70
N TYR A 119 18.00 3.99 9.63
CA TYR A 119 17.91 5.09 10.59
C TYR A 119 17.12 4.75 11.86
N GLY A 120 16.52 3.56 11.94
CA GLY A 120 15.73 3.13 13.08
C GLY A 120 14.51 4.00 13.35
N VAL A 121 13.80 4.41 12.29
CA VAL A 121 12.70 5.41 12.38
C VAL A 121 11.57 4.94 13.29
N LEU A 122 11.25 3.65 13.28
CA LEU A 122 10.20 3.04 14.12
C LEU A 122 10.66 1.77 14.83
N ASN A 123 11.90 1.33 14.59
CA ASN A 123 12.49 0.10 15.12
C ASN A 123 13.96 0.36 15.49
N ALA A 124 14.61 -0.57 16.19
CA ALA A 124 16.06 -0.48 16.40
C ALA A 124 16.79 -0.40 15.05
N ALA A 125 17.73 0.56 14.93
CA ALA A 125 18.52 0.76 13.73
C ALA A 125 19.30 -0.51 13.38
N ARG A 126 19.29 -0.88 12.09
CA ARG A 126 19.97 -2.07 11.57
C ARG A 126 20.91 -1.70 10.43
N PRO A 127 22.08 -2.35 10.32
CA PRO A 127 22.92 -2.20 9.14
C PRO A 127 22.16 -2.59 7.86
N VAL A 128 22.48 -1.93 6.76
CA VAL A 128 21.92 -2.29 5.45
C VAL A 128 22.44 -3.68 5.06
N ASP A 129 21.53 -4.64 4.96
CA ASP A 129 21.83 -6.01 4.51
C ASP A 129 22.15 -6.01 3.00
N PRO A 130 23.34 -6.48 2.58
CA PRO A 130 23.71 -6.57 1.16
C PRO A 130 22.69 -7.33 0.31
N TRP A 131 22.02 -8.34 0.86
CA TRP A 131 20.99 -9.10 0.12
C TRP A 131 19.71 -8.30 -0.10
N ARG A 132 19.30 -7.52 0.90
CA ARG A 132 18.15 -6.61 0.74
C ARG A 132 18.47 -5.48 -0.23
N LEU A 133 19.70 -4.99 -0.22
CA LEU A 133 20.16 -4.00 -1.20
C LEU A 133 20.15 -4.58 -2.62
N ALA A 134 20.65 -5.79 -2.81
CA ALA A 134 20.58 -6.49 -4.10
C ALA A 134 19.12 -6.69 -4.56
N GLY A 135 18.23 -7.09 -3.65
CA GLY A 135 16.80 -7.19 -3.91
C GLY A 135 16.18 -5.84 -4.34
N ALA A 136 16.54 -4.74 -3.68
CA ALA A 136 16.09 -3.40 -4.05
C ALA A 136 16.55 -3.00 -5.46
N VAL A 137 17.80 -3.32 -5.83
CA VAL A 137 18.33 -3.10 -7.18
C VAL A 137 17.55 -3.92 -8.21
N LEU A 138 17.25 -5.19 -7.93
CA LEU A 138 16.45 -6.03 -8.84
C LEU A 138 15.03 -5.49 -9.03
N VAL A 139 14.40 -5.01 -7.95
CA VAL A 139 13.08 -4.35 -8.03
C VAL A 139 13.17 -3.07 -8.86
N ALA A 140 14.22 -2.27 -8.71
CA ALA A 140 14.43 -1.05 -9.49
C ALA A 140 14.59 -1.36 -10.98
N LEU A 141 15.39 -2.36 -11.33
CA LEU A 141 15.59 -2.81 -12.71
C LEU A 141 14.28 -3.36 -13.30
N GLY A 142 13.57 -4.20 -12.55
CA GLY A 142 12.25 -4.71 -12.96
C GLY A 142 11.25 -3.59 -13.21
N ALA A 143 11.20 -2.60 -12.33
CA ALA A 143 10.36 -1.42 -12.50
C ALA A 143 10.74 -0.62 -13.75
N ALA A 144 12.03 -0.37 -13.99
CA ALA A 144 12.51 0.32 -15.19
C ALA A 144 12.14 -0.42 -16.48
N MET A 145 12.14 -1.75 -16.48
CA MET A 145 11.73 -2.56 -17.63
C MET A 145 10.23 -2.51 -17.92
N VAL A 146 9.40 -2.44 -16.86
CA VAL A 146 7.94 -2.35 -16.97
C VAL A 146 7.49 -0.94 -17.36
N VAL A 147 8.16 0.08 -16.82
CA VAL A 147 7.94 1.49 -17.16
C VAL A 147 8.51 1.75 -18.55
N ARG A 148 7.78 1.35 -19.60
CA ARG A 148 8.11 1.69 -20.99
C ARG A 148 7.59 3.10 -21.31
N PRO A 149 8.44 4.06 -21.73
CA PRO A 149 8.02 5.44 -22.02
C PRO A 149 7.08 5.63 -23.24
N GLY A 150 6.41 4.58 -23.75
CA GLY A 150 5.79 4.61 -25.09
C GLY A 150 4.38 4.02 -25.20
N GLN A 151 3.65 3.80 -24.10
CA GLN A 151 2.25 3.32 -24.14
C GLN A 151 1.22 4.37 -23.70
N ALA A 152 1.64 5.61 -23.45
CA ALA A 152 0.74 6.75 -23.38
C ALA A 152 0.40 7.17 -24.82
N GLY A 153 -0.53 6.44 -25.44
CA GLY A 153 -1.23 6.83 -26.66
C GLY A 153 -2.65 7.21 -26.31
#